data_AF-L5M6L8-F1
#
_entry.id   AF-L5M6L8-F1
#
_cell.length_a   1.000
_cell.length_b   1.000
_cell.length_c   1.000
_cell.angle_alpha   90.00
_cell.angle_beta   90.00
_cell.angle_gamma   90.00
#
_symmetry.space_group_name_H-M   'P 1'
#
loop_
_entity.id
_entity.type
_entity.pdbx_description
1 polymer ?
#
loop_
_entity_poly.entity_id
_entity_poly.type
_entity_poly.pdbx_seq_one_letter_code
_entity_poly.pdbx_strand_id
1 'polypeptide(L)'
;MLSPMLKIHNQRKASECLQPEGLLGDCMLKYGQELGEDSTFGSALTDMGKAMKLMAEVKESFDINVKETFIDPLQLVHDEDLNEISHHLKRLEGRRLDYDYKRKHVGKIPDNEITQAMEKFEESKAMAERCMFNFLENDVEQVGQLALFIQAALEYHQQSANILQPLQRKLRMR
;
A
#
# COMPACT_ATOMS: atom_id res chain seq x y z
N MET A 1 -22.01 36.45 -1.12
CA MET A 1 -20.69 35.81 -0.94
C MET A 1 -20.88 34.31 -1.20
N LEU A 2 -19.95 33.74 -1.96
CA LEU A 2 -20.11 32.55 -2.80
C LEU A 2 -20.11 31.22 -2.05
N SER A 3 -20.89 30.28 -2.59
CA SER A 3 -20.99 28.85 -2.26
C SER A 3 -19.64 28.11 -2.32
N PRO A 4 -19.49 26.96 -1.64
CA PRO A 4 -18.29 26.15 -1.74
C PRO A 4 -18.20 25.53 -3.13
N MET A 5 -17.17 25.89 -3.89
CA MET A 5 -16.84 25.26 -5.15
C MET A 5 -16.44 23.80 -4.90
N LEU A 6 -17.22 22.88 -5.47
CA LEU A 6 -16.76 21.55 -5.85
C LEU A 6 -15.45 21.71 -6.63
N LYS A 7 -14.32 21.35 -6.00
CA LYS A 7 -13.05 21.16 -6.70
C LYS A 7 -13.24 19.97 -7.63
N ILE A 8 -13.61 20.26 -8.87
CA ILE A 8 -13.50 19.34 -9.99
C ILE A 8 -12.02 19.03 -10.11
N HIS A 9 -11.64 17.88 -9.55
CA HIS A 9 -10.28 17.36 -9.60
C HIS A 9 -10.00 16.91 -11.03
N ASN A 10 -9.55 17.84 -11.86
CA ASN A 10 -8.96 17.56 -13.14
C ASN A 10 -7.49 17.15 -12.93
N GLN A 11 -7.26 16.03 -12.24
CA GLN A 11 -5.98 15.34 -12.34
C GLN A 11 -6.00 14.53 -13.64
N ARG A 12 -5.31 15.10 -14.63
CA ARG A 12 -4.91 14.44 -15.87
C ARG A 12 -4.36 13.05 -15.57
N LYS A 13 -5.00 12.03 -16.16
CA LYS A 13 -4.52 10.67 -16.42
C LYS A 13 -3.54 10.15 -15.35
N ALA A 14 -4.09 9.63 -14.26
CA ALA A 14 -3.42 8.51 -13.60
C ALA A 14 -3.07 7.51 -14.70
N SER A 15 -1.77 7.22 -14.82
CA SER A 15 -1.13 6.21 -15.66
C SER A 15 -2.08 5.46 -16.61
N GLU A 16 -1.91 5.58 -17.93
CA GLU A 16 -2.25 4.48 -18.83
C GLU A 16 -1.28 3.31 -18.51
N CYS A 17 -1.32 2.82 -17.27
CA CYS A 17 -0.94 1.46 -16.97
C CYS A 17 -2.01 0.66 -17.69
N LEU A 18 -1.72 0.35 -18.94
CA LEU A 18 -2.55 -0.47 -19.81
C LEU A 18 -2.70 -1.82 -19.11
N GLN A 19 -3.75 -1.96 -18.30
CA GLN A 19 -4.06 -3.21 -17.63
C GLN A 19 -4.07 -4.29 -18.71
N PRO A 20 -3.43 -5.45 -18.49
CA PRO A 20 -3.30 -6.47 -19.52
C PRO A 20 -4.67 -6.92 -20.07
N GLU A 21 -5.70 -6.91 -19.22
CA GLU A 21 -7.10 -7.13 -19.61
C GLU A 21 -7.58 -6.06 -20.61
N GLY A 22 -7.23 -4.80 -20.40
CA GLY A 22 -7.57 -3.69 -21.29
C GLY A 22 -6.94 -3.85 -22.68
N LEU A 23 -5.66 -4.22 -22.73
CA LEU A 23 -4.94 -4.50 -23.98
C LEU A 23 -5.53 -5.69 -24.74
N LEU A 24 -5.84 -6.77 -24.02
CA LEU A 24 -6.51 -7.92 -24.60
C LEU A 24 -7.88 -7.52 -25.16
N GLY A 25 -8.62 -6.69 -24.42
CA GLY A 25 -9.90 -6.14 -24.83
C GLY A 25 -9.81 -5.35 -26.12
N ASP A 26 -8.83 -4.46 -26.25
CA ASP A 26 -8.62 -3.64 -27.45
C ASP A 26 -8.32 -4.50 -28.69
N CYS A 27 -7.47 -5.53 -28.54
CA CYS A 27 -7.20 -6.48 -29.62
C CYS A 27 -8.45 -7.27 -30.03
N MET A 28 -9.21 -7.79 -29.07
CA MET A 28 -10.43 -8.56 -29.34
C MET A 28 -11.51 -7.71 -30.03
N LEU A 29 -11.66 -6.45 -29.62
CA LEU A 29 -12.58 -5.51 -30.25
C LEU A 29 -12.17 -5.22 -31.69
N LYS A 30 -10.90 -4.86 -31.91
CA LYS A 30 -10.36 -4.54 -33.24
C LYS A 30 -10.57 -5.69 -34.22
N TYR A 31 -10.02 -6.86 -33.89
CA TYR A 31 -10.07 -8.00 -34.80
C TYR A 31 -11.45 -8.66 -34.86
N GLY A 32 -12.27 -8.51 -33.81
CA GLY A 32 -13.67 -8.91 -33.83
C GLY A 32 -14.49 -8.14 -34.86
N GLN A 33 -14.25 -6.83 -34.99
CA GLN A 33 -14.88 -5.97 -36.00
C GLN A 33 -14.33 -6.25 -37.41
N GLU A 34 -13.02 -6.45 -37.56
CA GLU A 34 -12.39 -6.76 -38.86
C GLU A 34 -12.89 -8.09 -39.47
N LEU A 35 -13.31 -9.05 -38.63
CA LEU A 35 -13.92 -10.30 -39.09
C LEU A 35 -15.33 -10.13 -39.68
N GLY A 36 -15.97 -8.97 -39.50
CA GLY A 36 -17.30 -8.66 -40.01
C GLY A 36 -18.45 -9.10 -39.11
N GLU A 37 -19.58 -8.41 -39.22
CA GLU A 37 -20.77 -8.61 -38.37
C GLU A 37 -21.44 -9.98 -38.55
N ASP A 38 -21.27 -10.58 -39.72
CA ASP A 38 -21.78 -11.93 -40.03
C ASP A 38 -20.95 -13.05 -39.39
N SER A 39 -19.76 -12.75 -38.88
CA SER A 39 -18.89 -13.72 -38.23
C SER A 39 -19.35 -13.99 -36.80
N THR A 40 -19.80 -15.22 -36.53
CA THR A 40 -20.12 -15.68 -35.17
C THR A 40 -18.93 -15.49 -34.21
N PHE A 41 -17.71 -15.75 -34.70
CA PHE A 41 -16.48 -15.56 -33.93
C PHE A 41 -16.14 -14.08 -33.74
N GLY A 42 -16.29 -13.25 -34.79
CA GLY A 42 -16.05 -11.80 -34.69
C GLY A 42 -16.99 -11.13 -33.67
N SER A 43 -18.26 -11.51 -33.69
CA SER A 43 -19.25 -11.07 -32.69
C SER A 43 -18.90 -11.58 -31.27
N ALA A 44 -18.36 -12.79 -31.13
CA ALA A 44 -17.96 -13.34 -29.82
C ALA A 44 -16.72 -12.64 -29.27
N LEU A 45 -15.73 -12.36 -30.13
CA LEU A 45 -14.56 -11.54 -29.80
C LEU A 45 -14.97 -10.14 -29.37
N THR A 46 -15.94 -9.53 -30.05
CA THR A 46 -16.45 -8.21 -29.68
C THR A 46 -17.06 -8.21 -28.26
N ASP A 47 -17.84 -9.24 -27.91
CA ASP A 47 -18.40 -9.39 -26.57
C ASP A 47 -17.33 -9.62 -25.49
N MET A 48 -16.36 -10.50 -25.79
CA MET A 48 -15.20 -10.75 -24.93
C MET A 48 -14.43 -9.45 -24.69
N GLY A 49 -14.17 -8.70 -25.76
CA GLY A 49 -13.42 -7.45 -25.70
C GLY A 49 -14.05 -6.42 -24.77
N LYS A 50 -15.38 -6.24 -24.86
CA LYS A 50 -16.13 -5.36 -23.94
C LYS A 50 -15.99 -5.80 -22.48
N ALA A 51 -16.12 -7.10 -22.21
CA ALA A 51 -15.96 -7.62 -20.86
C ALA A 51 -14.54 -7.43 -20.32
N MET A 52 -13.51 -7.60 -21.17
CA MET A 52 -12.12 -7.37 -20.79
C MET A 52 -11.82 -5.90 -20.49
N LYS A 53 -12.48 -4.95 -21.17
CA LYS A 53 -12.40 -3.52 -20.80
C LYS A 53 -12.98 -3.26 -19.40
N LEU A 54 -14.12 -3.86 -19.06
CA LEU A 54 -14.69 -3.76 -17.70
C LEU A 54 -13.78 -4.42 -16.65
N MET A 55 -13.16 -5.55 -16.97
CA MET A 55 -12.18 -6.19 -16.08
C MET A 55 -10.98 -5.28 -15.80
N ALA A 56 -10.53 -4.51 -16.79
CA ALA A 56 -9.46 -3.52 -16.62
C ALA A 56 -9.87 -2.39 -15.65
N GLU A 57 -11.09 -1.86 -15.77
CA GLU A 57 -11.61 -0.82 -14.87
C GLU A 57 -11.72 -1.32 -13.41
N VAL A 58 -12.18 -2.55 -13.23
CA VAL A 58 -12.25 -3.22 -11.91
C VAL A 58 -10.85 -3.43 -11.34
N LYS A 59 -9.87 -3.79 -12.18
CA LYS A 59 -8.47 -3.96 -11.79
C LYS A 59 -7.82 -2.63 -11.39
N GLU A 60 -8.06 -1.57 -12.15
CA GLU A 60 -7.57 -0.21 -11.83
C GLU A 60 -8.15 0.27 -10.49
N SER A 61 -9.44 0.05 -10.27
CA SER A 61 -10.11 0.40 -9.00
C SER A 61 -9.51 -0.36 -7.82
N PHE A 62 -9.19 -1.65 -7.99
CA PHE A 62 -8.49 -2.45 -6.99
C PHE A 62 -7.08 -1.91 -6.69
N ASP A 63 -6.31 -1.58 -7.73
CA ASP A 63 -4.95 -1.05 -7.58
C ASP A 63 -4.93 0.26 -6.80
N ILE A 64 -5.83 1.18 -7.15
CA ILE A 64 -5.97 2.47 -6.45
C ILE A 64 -6.36 2.23 -5.00
N ASN A 65 -7.38 1.42 -4.75
CA ASN A 65 -7.87 1.15 -3.40
C ASN A 65 -6.78 0.52 -2.52
N VAL A 66 -6.09 -0.52 -3.00
CA VAL A 66 -5.00 -1.16 -2.25
C VAL A 66 -3.83 -0.19 -2.03
N LYS A 67 -3.51 0.64 -3.01
CA LYS A 67 -2.49 1.67 -2.84
C LYS A 67 -2.83 2.60 -1.68
N GLU A 68 -4.02 3.20 -1.71
CA GLU A 68 -4.42 4.23 -0.76
C GLU A 68 -4.72 3.69 0.64
N THR A 69 -5.29 2.48 0.74
CA THR A 69 -5.80 1.94 2.01
C THR A 69 -4.87 0.94 2.70
N PHE A 70 -3.85 0.43 1.99
CA PHE A 70 -2.92 -0.56 2.53
C PHE A 70 -1.46 -0.19 2.32
N ILE A 71 -1.05 0.09 1.08
CA ILE A 71 0.37 0.34 0.77
C ILE A 71 0.84 1.68 1.37
N ASP A 72 0.12 2.77 1.12
CA ASP A 72 0.50 4.10 1.60
C ASP A 72 0.48 4.17 3.15
N PRO A 73 -0.49 3.58 3.87
CA PRO A 73 -0.44 3.48 5.33
C PRO A 73 0.75 2.66 5.86
N LEU A 74 1.11 1.54 5.24
CA LEU A 74 2.30 0.77 5.64
C LEU A 74 3.60 1.53 5.35
N GLN A 75 3.62 2.30 4.27
CA GLN A 75 4.75 3.16 3.97
C GLN A 75 4.91 4.26 5.04
N LEU A 76 3.80 4.84 5.52
CA LEU A 76 3.83 5.80 6.63
C LEU A 76 4.43 5.20 7.90
N VAL A 77 4.00 3.99 8.28
CA VAL A 77 4.57 3.26 9.43
C VAL A 77 6.07 3.06 9.29
N HIS A 78 6.55 2.75 8.09
CA HIS A 78 7.98 2.59 7.82
C HIS A 78 8.74 3.92 7.94
N ASP A 79 8.23 4.97 7.30
CA ASP A 79 8.93 6.25 7.16
C ASP A 79 8.91 7.09 8.46
N GLU A 80 7.89 6.88 9.31
CA GLU A 80 7.69 7.58 10.58
C GLU A 80 8.07 6.69 11.77
N ASP A 81 7.21 5.75 12.18
CA ASP A 81 7.36 5.00 13.43
C ASP A 81 8.64 4.17 13.49
N LEU A 82 8.87 3.33 12.46
CA LEU A 82 10.04 2.44 12.44
C LEU A 82 11.34 3.23 12.28
N ASN A 83 11.30 4.35 11.54
CA ASN A 83 12.44 5.22 11.38
C ASN A 83 12.78 5.97 12.69
N GLU A 84 11.77 6.43 13.44
CA GLU A 84 11.95 7.05 14.76
C GLU A 84 12.52 6.04 15.78
N ILE A 85 11.99 4.81 15.81
CA ILE A 85 12.52 3.72 16.65
C ILE A 85 13.99 3.45 16.29
N SER A 86 14.30 3.34 15.00
CA SER A 86 15.68 3.14 14.51
C SER A 86 16.61 4.28 14.97
N HIS A 87 16.14 5.53 14.90
CA HIS A 87 16.89 6.69 15.39
C HIS A 87 17.19 6.58 16.89
N HIS A 88 16.19 6.26 17.72
CA HIS A 88 16.37 6.13 19.16
C HIS A 88 17.28 4.98 19.55
N LEU A 89 17.17 3.82 18.89
CA LEU A 89 18.06 2.68 19.11
C LEU A 89 19.50 3.00 18.76
N LYS A 90 19.74 3.70 17.64
CA LYS A 90 21.10 4.15 17.25
C LYS A 90 21.68 5.11 18.28
N ARG A 91 20.88 6.03 18.81
CA ARG A 91 21.30 6.96 19.86
C ARG A 91 21.61 6.23 21.17
N LEU A 92 20.76 5.30 21.57
CA LEU A 92 20.93 4.46 22.75
C LEU A 92 22.24 3.68 22.67
N GLU A 93 22.52 3.03 21.55
CA GLU A 93 23.75 2.27 21.36
C GLU A 93 25.00 3.15 21.50
N GLY A 94 24.97 4.36 20.93
CA GLY A 94 26.04 5.34 21.12
C GLY A 94 26.25 5.74 22.59
N ARG A 95 25.17 5.96 23.34
CA ARG A 95 25.24 6.29 24.79
C ARG A 95 25.72 5.11 25.63
N ARG A 96 25.29 3.90 25.30
CA ARG A 96 25.73 2.66 25.96
C ARG A 96 27.24 2.51 25.84
N LEU A 97 27.77 2.67 24.62
CA LEU A 97 29.22 2.59 24.36
C LEU A 97 30.01 3.68 25.11
N ASP A 98 29.54 4.93 25.15
CA ASP A 98 30.17 6.02 25.91
C ASP A 98 30.20 5.73 27.42
N TYR A 99 29.07 5.29 27.99
CA TYR A 99 29.00 4.92 29.38
C TYR A 99 29.91 3.73 29.72
N ASP A 100 29.90 2.69 28.89
CA ASP A 100 30.75 1.51 29.07
C ASP A 100 32.24 1.85 29.04
N TYR A 101 32.65 2.74 28.11
CA TYR A 101 34.02 3.24 28.06
C TYR A 101 34.40 3.98 29.34
N LYS A 102 33.59 4.96 29.76
CA LYS A 102 33.87 5.80 30.93
C LYS A 102 33.90 5.00 32.23
N ARG A 103 32.96 4.08 32.39
CA ARG A 103 32.87 3.17 33.55
C ARG A 103 34.09 2.25 33.68
N LYS A 104 34.72 1.84 32.57
CA LYS A 104 35.95 1.03 32.59
C LYS A 104 37.19 1.84 32.99
N HIS A 105 37.09 3.17 33.05
CA HIS A 105 38.20 4.09 33.31
C HIS A 105 37.99 4.96 34.56
N VAL A 106 37.28 4.41 35.56
CA VAL A 106 37.15 5.00 36.90
C VAL A 106 38.53 5.32 37.48
N GLY A 107 38.67 6.51 38.08
CA GLY A 107 39.93 7.03 38.60
C GLY A 107 40.80 7.77 37.57
N LYS A 108 40.52 7.62 36.26
CA LYS A 108 41.11 8.45 35.19
C LYS A 108 40.15 9.51 34.66
N ILE A 109 38.85 9.25 34.75
CA ILE A 109 37.78 10.12 34.30
C ILE A 109 37.04 10.66 35.53
N PRO A 110 36.67 11.96 35.56
CA PRO A 110 35.91 12.54 36.67
C PRO A 110 34.57 11.81 36.92
N ASP A 111 34.25 11.55 38.19
CA ASP A 111 33.03 10.81 38.57
C ASP A 111 31.74 11.48 38.10
N ASN A 112 31.71 12.81 38.02
CA ASN A 112 30.57 13.56 37.48
C ASN A 112 30.35 13.28 35.98
N GLU A 113 31.41 13.05 35.20
CA GLU A 113 31.28 12.69 33.78
C GLU A 113 30.77 11.26 33.60
N ILE A 114 31.17 10.34 34.48
CA ILE A 114 30.66 8.95 34.48
C ILE A 114 29.18 8.95 34.86
N THR A 115 28.80 9.72 35.88
CA THR A 115 27.41 9.89 36.32
C THR A 115 26.55 10.47 35.20
N GLN A 116 27.02 11.54 34.53
CA GLN A 116 26.29 12.14 33.42
C GLN A 116 26.14 11.18 32.22
N ALA A 117 27.15 10.34 31.94
CA ALA A 117 27.06 9.35 30.88
C ALA A 117 26.01 8.27 31.20
N MET A 118 25.92 7.85 32.47
CA MET A 118 24.88 6.93 32.96
C MET A 118 23.48 7.52 32.79
N GLU A 119 23.28 8.77 33.21
CA GLU A 119 22.00 9.47 33.10
C GLU A 119 21.54 9.55 31.64
N LYS A 120 22.42 9.95 30.72
CA LYS A 120 22.12 10.04 29.28
C LYS A 120 21.81 8.68 28.64
N PHE A 121 22.46 7.62 29.14
CA PHE A 121 22.18 6.24 28.71
C PHE A 121 20.78 5.81 29.16
N GLU A 122 20.46 5.96 30.44
CA GLU A 122 19.14 5.59 30.98
C GLU A 122 18.01 6.42 30.33
N GLU A 123 18.22 7.73 30.10
CA GLU A 123 17.27 8.58 29.39
C GLU A 123 17.05 8.08 27.95
N SER A 124 18.12 7.75 27.22
CA SER A 124 18.00 7.24 25.85
C SER A 124 17.34 5.86 25.80
N LYS A 125 17.55 5.04 26.84
CA LYS A 125 16.95 3.72 26.98
C LYS A 125 15.45 3.84 27.21
N ALA A 126 15.04 4.65 28.18
CA ALA A 126 13.64 4.90 28.48
C ALA A 126 12.89 5.47 27.26
N MET A 127 13.54 6.33 26.48
CA MET A 127 12.94 6.86 25.25
C MET A 127 12.74 5.78 24.18
N ALA A 128 13.77 4.95 23.91
CA ALA A 128 13.68 3.86 22.94
C ALA A 128 12.62 2.82 23.36
N GLU A 129 12.60 2.43 24.64
CA GLU A 129 11.61 1.51 25.19
C GLU A 129 10.19 2.06 25.05
N ARG A 130 9.98 3.34 25.34
CA ARG A 130 8.66 3.98 25.20
C ARG A 130 8.18 4.02 23.75
N CYS A 131 9.03 4.41 22.79
CA CYS A 131 8.66 4.42 21.37
C CYS A 131 8.31 3.00 20.89
N MET A 132 9.12 2.01 21.23
CA MET A 132 8.84 0.61 20.87
C MET A 132 7.55 0.09 21.51
N PHE A 133 7.31 0.41 22.78
CA PHE A 133 6.09 0.02 23.48
C PHE A 133 4.84 0.61 22.82
N ASN A 134 4.85 1.93 22.55
CA ASN A 134 3.73 2.59 21.88
C ASN A 134 3.44 1.98 20.51
N PHE A 135 4.48 1.67 19.72
CA PHE A 135 4.32 1.04 18.42
C PHE A 135 3.68 -0.35 18.53
N LEU A 136 4.14 -1.17 19.48
CA LEU A 136 3.64 -2.53 19.67
C LEU A 136 2.22 -2.57 20.26
N GLU A 137 1.83 -1.59 21.08
CA GLU A 137 0.46 -1.49 21.62
C GLU A 137 -0.58 -1.08 20.56
N ASN A 138 -0.14 -0.50 19.43
CA ASN A 138 -1.01 -0.08 18.34
C ASN A 138 -1.21 -1.16 17.26
N ASP A 139 -0.83 -2.43 17.52
CA ASP A 139 -0.88 -3.55 16.56
C ASP A 139 -2.26 -3.81 15.93
N VAL A 140 -3.32 -3.41 16.62
CA VAL A 140 -4.72 -3.44 16.15
C VAL A 140 -4.91 -2.63 14.86
N GLU A 141 -4.21 -1.50 14.70
CA GLU A 141 -4.32 -0.67 13.49
C GLU A 141 -3.74 -1.39 12.27
N GLN A 142 -2.60 -2.09 12.41
CA GLN A 142 -2.00 -2.88 11.33
C GLN A 142 -2.87 -4.09 10.98
N VAL A 143 -3.52 -4.72 11.95
CA VAL A 143 -4.54 -5.76 11.67
C VAL A 143 -5.71 -5.17 10.89
N GLY A 144 -6.14 -3.95 11.22
CA GLY A 144 -7.16 -3.21 10.47
C GLY A 144 -6.76 -2.97 9.01
N GLN A 145 -5.51 -2.57 8.76
CA GLN A 145 -4.97 -2.38 7.41
C GLN A 145 -4.99 -3.70 6.60
N LEU A 146 -4.64 -4.83 7.22
CA LEU A 146 -4.73 -6.15 6.57
C LEU A 146 -6.18 -6.50 6.21
N ALA A 147 -7.15 -6.18 7.09
CA ALA A 147 -8.56 -6.40 6.81
C ALA A 147 -9.04 -5.57 5.60
N LEU A 148 -8.61 -4.31 5.49
CA LEU A 148 -8.92 -3.45 4.34
C LEU A 148 -8.36 -4.03 3.03
N PHE A 149 -7.11 -4.52 3.05
CA PHE A 149 -6.51 -5.17 1.90
C PHE A 149 -7.32 -6.39 1.42
N ILE A 150 -7.69 -7.29 2.34
CA ILE A 150 -8.49 -8.47 2.00
C ILE A 150 -9.88 -8.07 1.52
N GLN A 151 -10.50 -7.04 2.11
CA GLN A 151 -11.78 -6.53 1.65
C GLN A 151 -11.71 -6.01 0.20
N ALA A 152 -10.68 -5.24 -0.14
CA ALA A 152 -10.47 -4.76 -1.50
C ALA A 152 -10.27 -5.93 -2.49
N ALA A 153 -9.50 -6.95 -2.11
CA ALA A 153 -9.27 -8.14 -2.94
C ALA A 153 -10.55 -8.96 -3.15
N LEU A 154 -11.36 -9.15 -2.11
CA LEU A 154 -12.66 -9.82 -2.20
C LEU A 154 -13.61 -9.08 -3.14
N GLU A 155 -13.68 -7.76 -3.02
CA GLU A 155 -14.52 -6.93 -3.88
C GLU A 155 -14.07 -7.02 -5.35
N TYR A 156 -12.76 -6.90 -5.61
CA TYR A 156 -12.18 -7.09 -6.95
C TYR A 156 -12.60 -8.42 -7.58
N HIS A 157 -12.46 -9.53 -6.85
CA HIS A 157 -12.81 -10.85 -7.35
C HIS A 157 -14.31 -11.05 -7.53
N GLN A 158 -15.14 -10.49 -6.64
CA GLN A 158 -16.59 -10.56 -6.76
C GLN A 158 -17.10 -9.78 -7.98
N GLN A 159 -16.60 -8.56 -8.19
CA GLN A 159 -16.94 -7.76 -9.36
C GLN A 159 -16.46 -8.43 -10.66
N SER A 160 -15.26 -9.01 -10.64
CA SER A 160 -14.74 -9.82 -11.75
C SER A 160 -15.67 -10.99 -12.09
N ALA A 161 -16.12 -11.75 -11.09
CA ALA A 161 -17.07 -12.84 -11.30
C ALA A 161 -18.40 -12.34 -11.88
N ASN A 162 -18.90 -11.19 -11.41
CA ASN A 162 -20.13 -10.58 -11.91
C ASN A 162 -20.04 -10.15 -13.38
N ILE A 163 -18.84 -9.82 -13.89
CA ILE A 163 -18.59 -9.52 -15.31
C ILE A 163 -18.50 -10.83 -16.12
N LEU A 164 -17.76 -11.81 -15.62
CA LEU A 164 -17.43 -13.03 -16.37
C LEU A 164 -18.60 -14.02 -16.44
N GLN A 165 -19.46 -14.10 -15.44
CA GLN A 165 -20.58 -15.05 -15.41
C GLN A 165 -21.65 -14.77 -16.50
N PRO A 166 -22.13 -13.54 -16.73
CA PRO A 166 -23.00 -13.23 -17.86
C PRO A 166 -22.35 -13.52 -19.21
N LEU A 167 -21.07 -13.18 -19.37
CA LEU A 167 -20.31 -13.44 -20.60
C LEU A 167 -20.23 -14.95 -20.90
N GLN A 168 -19.88 -15.76 -19.89
CA GLN A 168 -19.84 -17.22 -20.02
C GLN A 168 -21.19 -17.78 -20.46
N ARG A 169 -22.29 -17.32 -19.85
CA ARG A 169 -23.65 -17.72 -20.24
C ARG A 169 -23.95 -17.34 -21.68
N LYS A 170 -23.64 -16.10 -22.08
CA LYS A 170 -23.85 -15.62 -23.44
C LYS A 170 -23.09 -16.45 -24.48
N LEU A 171 -21.84 -16.80 -24.20
CA LEU A 171 -21.01 -17.60 -25.10
C LEU A 171 -21.48 -19.05 -25.22
N ARG A 172 -22.03 -19.65 -24.16
CA ARG A 172 -22.59 -21.02 -24.20
C ARG A 172 -23.87 -21.13 -25.03
N MET A 173 -24.57 -20.03 -25.24
CA MET A 173 -25.83 -19.97 -25.99
C MET A 173 -25.63 -19.65 -27.47
N ARG A 174 -24.39 -19.37 -27.91
CA ARG A 174 -24.03 -19.15 -29.32
C ARG A 174 -23.78 -20.48 -30.02
#